data_AF-A0A355DP16-F1
#
_entry.id   AF-A0A355DP16-F1
#
_cell.length_a   1.000
_cell.length_b   1.000
_cell.length_c   1.000
_cell.angle_alpha   90.00
_cell.angle_beta   90.00
_cell.angle_gamma   90.00
#
_symmetry.space_group_name_H-M   'P 1'
#
loop_
_entity.id
_entity.type
_entity.pdbx_description
1 polymer ?
#
loop_
_entity_poly.entity_id
_entity_poly.type
_entity_poly.pdbx_seq_one_letter_code
_entity_poly.pdbx_strand_id
1 'polypeptide(L)'
;MNQTSKVLIVGDIVCSYQQEGSYLPYLEKIVDSTNFVFVKPTGAEGCLDINNLLNHLPDWLADQPDVIILHIGFAETIGKRRGLVIPSSLEDCKNQFENIRKILSASLTRKVILILPHPLMSDLSEQEPVDSSINQDIATFNDWAKRTAKYYKIDAIDCYKKFHQWGLDQSLVANNFGITEKAAKRIANVILKALDKWRTEDQASPETPYDRELDYQNSQLSDFFTRYGRLGLQAISKQTNLDILEISDIVYRSEHRDAINIFRPHMLSPWTLDIVKSELVDNLAYIKLQSGRVFYGYSTGQMMLNLYELLKQFLPDIVHPACFRLAIDVSNRYQQAIKQCPTSLLSSLKGGTIFEVGAYLGFKSIRFAEFVENNGKVVSIEVLPENFEIMDKNVNENSLNHTVKCVNKGVWNQSGFIGLKGIGRQANTLVDIEQKQKYKPICEVATDTLANIMDDYSIDVVDFMNLQVMGAEIEALEGLRDRLNSVKILRIVCPFSREGNRTYEICRQMLTEAGSLLLKQSNENVIYAVTRNFSHEFKADLL
;
A
#
# COMPACT_ATOMS: atom_id res chain seq x y z
N MET A 1 7.05 34.10 -23.64
CA MET A 1 5.83 34.20 -24.47
C MET A 1 4.71 33.61 -23.65
N ASN A 2 3.58 34.31 -23.49
CA ASN A 2 2.41 33.78 -22.78
C ASN A 2 1.94 32.53 -23.52
N GLN A 3 2.28 31.35 -22.99
CA GLN A 3 1.89 30.09 -23.60
C GLN A 3 0.38 29.96 -23.43
N THR A 4 -0.32 29.91 -24.56
CA THR A 4 -1.77 29.77 -24.59
C THR A 4 -2.14 28.32 -24.29
N SER A 5 -2.87 28.08 -23.21
CA SER A 5 -3.24 26.73 -22.79
C SER A 5 -4.50 26.24 -23.51
N LYS A 6 -4.44 25.05 -24.09
CA LYS A 6 -5.55 24.40 -24.77
C LYS A 6 -6.55 23.82 -23.76
N VAL A 7 -7.82 24.18 -23.87
CA VAL A 7 -8.88 23.66 -23.00
C VAL A 7 -9.82 22.77 -23.82
N LEU A 8 -10.04 21.54 -23.36
CA LEU A 8 -11.08 20.64 -23.86
C LEU A 8 -12.22 20.59 -22.85
N ILE A 9 -13.46 20.75 -23.31
CA ILE A 9 -14.66 20.58 -22.48
C ILE A 9 -15.51 19.48 -23.08
N VAL A 10 -15.92 18.57 -22.20
CA VAL A 10 -16.82 17.47 -22.55
C VAL A 10 -17.91 17.40 -21.49
N GLY A 11 -19.16 17.28 -21.91
CA GLY A 11 -20.24 17.09 -20.97
C GLY A 11 -21.61 16.86 -21.60
N ASP A 12 -22.60 16.81 -20.72
CA ASP A 12 -24.01 16.56 -21.05
C ASP A 12 -24.75 17.79 -21.65
N ILE A 13 -26.08 17.74 -21.66
CA ILE A 13 -26.98 18.76 -22.22
C ILE A 13 -26.75 20.18 -21.67
N VAL A 14 -26.26 20.32 -20.43
CA VAL A 14 -25.95 21.63 -19.81
C VAL A 14 -24.66 22.24 -20.41
N CYS A 15 -23.88 21.42 -21.13
CA CYS A 15 -22.67 21.74 -21.86
C CYS A 15 -22.87 21.62 -23.39
N SER A 16 -24.03 22.01 -23.92
CA SER A 16 -24.36 21.99 -25.37
C SER A 16 -24.62 23.39 -25.92
N TYR A 17 -24.22 23.69 -27.17
CA TYR A 17 -24.55 24.96 -27.84
C TYR A 17 -26.02 25.11 -28.20
N GLN A 18 -26.75 23.99 -28.29
CA GLN A 18 -28.14 23.98 -28.71
C GLN A 18 -29.12 24.20 -27.54
N GLN A 19 -28.61 24.17 -26.30
CA GLN A 19 -29.43 24.33 -25.10
C GLN A 19 -29.48 25.80 -24.67
N GLU A 20 -30.69 26.33 -24.53
CA GLU A 20 -30.90 27.63 -23.91
C GLU A 20 -30.39 27.59 -22.46
N GLY A 21 -29.49 28.53 -22.11
CA GLY A 21 -28.86 28.57 -20.79
C GLY A 21 -27.60 27.72 -20.63
N SER A 22 -26.97 27.25 -21.70
CA SER A 22 -25.62 26.67 -21.64
C SER A 22 -24.57 27.64 -21.06
N TYR A 23 -23.63 27.15 -20.24
CA TYR A 23 -22.50 27.96 -19.76
C TYR A 23 -21.36 28.06 -20.78
N LEU A 24 -21.37 27.23 -21.83
CA LEU A 24 -20.28 27.14 -22.79
C LEU A 24 -20.01 28.48 -23.51
N PRO A 25 -21.03 29.23 -24.03
CA PRO A 25 -20.78 30.52 -24.69
C PRO A 25 -20.19 31.59 -23.77
N TYR A 26 -20.55 31.56 -22.47
CA TYR A 26 -20.00 32.49 -21.49
C TYR A 26 -18.58 32.12 -21.11
N LEU A 27 -18.28 30.83 -21.01
CA LEU A 27 -16.95 30.34 -20.73
C LEU A 27 -16.00 30.60 -21.90
N GLU A 28 -16.43 30.41 -23.15
CA GLU A 28 -15.73 30.84 -24.38
C GLU A 28 -15.35 32.31 -24.35
N LYS A 29 -16.33 33.19 -24.12
CA LYS A 29 -16.08 34.62 -24.07
C LYS A 29 -15.05 35.02 -23.00
N ILE A 30 -15.00 34.27 -21.89
CA ILE A 30 -14.06 34.48 -20.79
C ILE A 30 -12.69 33.88 -21.10
N VAL A 31 -12.65 32.68 -21.65
CA VAL A 31 -11.43 31.95 -22.05
C VAL A 31 -10.71 32.67 -23.17
N ASP A 32 -11.42 33.18 -24.19
CA ASP A 32 -10.84 33.98 -25.28
C ASP A 32 -10.26 35.32 -24.77
N SER A 33 -10.74 35.81 -23.62
CA SER A 33 -10.23 37.02 -22.96
C SER A 33 -9.04 36.74 -22.01
N THR A 34 -8.67 35.48 -21.86
CA THR A 34 -7.55 34.99 -21.04
C THR A 34 -6.63 34.13 -21.91
N ASN A 35 -5.41 33.79 -21.51
CA ASN A 35 -4.48 33.03 -22.39
C ASN A 35 -4.86 31.53 -22.52
N PHE A 36 -6.13 31.22 -22.79
CA PHE A 36 -6.66 29.89 -23.01
C PHE A 36 -7.28 29.83 -24.42
N VAL A 37 -7.19 28.68 -25.11
CA VAL A 37 -7.84 28.46 -26.41
C VAL A 37 -8.62 27.16 -26.37
N PHE A 38 -9.86 27.20 -26.85
CA PHE A 38 -10.68 26.01 -26.95
C PHE A 38 -10.21 25.09 -28.06
N VAL A 39 -10.00 23.83 -27.69
CA VAL A 39 -9.91 22.72 -28.64
C VAL A 39 -11.33 22.25 -28.88
N LYS A 40 -11.68 22.11 -30.16
CA LYS A 40 -13.04 22.07 -30.70
C LYS A 40 -14.03 21.33 -29.75
N PRO A 41 -14.97 22.05 -29.12
CA PRO A 41 -15.90 21.44 -28.18
C PRO A 41 -16.86 20.52 -28.91
N THR A 42 -16.78 19.24 -28.59
CA THR A 42 -17.80 18.26 -28.95
C THR A 42 -18.75 18.14 -27.77
N GLY A 43 -19.63 19.14 -27.63
CA GLY A 43 -20.95 18.92 -27.05
C GLY A 43 -21.73 18.05 -28.03
N ALA A 44 -21.28 16.81 -28.23
CA ALA A 44 -22.03 15.86 -29.03
C ALA A 44 -23.29 15.55 -28.25
N GLU A 45 -24.42 15.57 -28.93
CA GLU A 45 -25.68 14.94 -28.53
C GLU A 45 -25.52 13.47 -28.08
N GLY A 46 -24.30 12.89 -28.09
CA GLY A 46 -23.95 11.52 -27.77
C GLY A 46 -23.22 11.25 -26.44
N CYS A 47 -22.82 12.23 -25.62
CA CYS A 47 -22.30 11.93 -24.25
C CYS A 47 -23.43 11.87 -23.22
N LEU A 48 -24.37 10.95 -23.47
CA LEU A 48 -25.48 10.64 -22.57
C LEU A 48 -25.07 9.71 -21.43
N ASP A 49 -23.82 9.27 -21.34
CA ASP A 49 -23.30 8.54 -20.19
C ASP A 49 -21.77 8.46 -20.22
N ILE A 50 -21.18 8.05 -19.09
CA ILE A 50 -19.75 7.80 -18.93
C ILE A 50 -19.20 6.76 -19.95
N ASN A 51 -20.00 5.80 -20.44
CA ASN A 51 -19.49 4.81 -21.40
C ASN A 51 -19.27 5.43 -22.78
N ASN A 52 -20.21 6.27 -23.24
CA ASN A 52 -20.04 7.03 -24.47
C ASN A 52 -18.87 8.01 -24.37
N LEU A 53 -18.69 8.65 -23.20
CA LEU A 53 -17.51 9.47 -22.92
C LEU A 53 -16.22 8.66 -23.13
N LEU A 54 -16.13 7.47 -22.54
CA LEU A 54 -14.93 6.61 -22.65
C LEU A 54 -14.60 6.20 -24.08
N ASN A 55 -15.61 5.98 -24.93
CA ASN A 55 -15.41 5.57 -26.32
C ASN A 55 -14.82 6.69 -27.20
N HIS A 56 -15.19 7.94 -26.94
CA HIS A 56 -14.79 9.08 -27.76
C HIS A 56 -13.61 9.90 -27.18
N LEU A 57 -13.34 9.74 -25.88
CA LEU A 57 -12.25 10.45 -25.20
C LEU A 57 -10.87 10.29 -25.88
N PRO A 58 -10.46 9.11 -26.39
CA PRO A 58 -9.18 8.98 -27.09
C PRO A 58 -9.04 9.89 -28.31
N ASP A 59 -10.09 10.03 -29.12
CA ASP A 59 -10.10 10.90 -30.30
C ASP A 59 -9.99 12.37 -29.91
N TRP A 60 -10.70 12.78 -28.85
CA TRP A 60 -10.67 14.15 -28.34
C TRP A 60 -9.34 14.54 -27.69
N LEU A 61 -8.58 13.56 -27.21
CA LEU A 61 -7.23 13.79 -26.67
C LEU A 61 -6.16 13.94 -27.75
N ALA A 62 -6.45 13.63 -29.01
CA ALA A 62 -5.50 13.74 -30.13
C ALA A 62 -4.98 15.18 -30.32
N ASP A 63 -5.82 16.17 -30.03
CA ASP A 63 -5.48 17.60 -30.13
C ASP A 63 -4.61 18.11 -28.96
N GLN A 64 -4.31 17.22 -28.01
CA GLN A 64 -3.47 17.45 -26.84
C GLN A 64 -3.88 18.67 -25.99
N PRO A 65 -5.07 18.66 -25.37
CA PRO A 65 -5.47 19.73 -24.45
C PRO A 65 -4.56 19.78 -23.23
N ASP A 66 -4.31 20.97 -22.69
CA ASP A 66 -3.60 21.19 -21.43
C ASP A 66 -4.54 21.08 -20.22
N VAL A 67 -5.82 21.45 -20.41
CA VAL A 67 -6.87 21.34 -19.40
C VAL A 67 -8.08 20.62 -19.97
N ILE A 68 -8.66 19.72 -19.17
CA ILE A 68 -9.85 18.94 -19.54
C ILE A 68 -10.92 19.19 -18.48
N ILE A 69 -12.08 19.66 -18.93
CA ILE A 69 -13.25 19.90 -18.10
C ILE A 69 -14.30 18.84 -18.44
N LEU A 70 -14.69 18.04 -17.45
CA LEU A 70 -15.70 16.98 -17.60
C LEU A 70 -16.96 17.37 -16.82
N HIS A 71 -18.10 17.49 -17.48
CA HIS A 71 -19.39 17.70 -16.84
C HIS A 71 -20.28 16.48 -17.06
N ILE A 72 -20.43 15.66 -16.02
CA ILE A 72 -21.06 14.34 -16.09
C ILE A 72 -21.93 14.09 -14.88
N GLY A 73 -22.93 13.21 -14.98
CA GLY A 73 -23.76 12.78 -13.86
C GLY A 73 -25.25 13.02 -14.03
N PHE A 74 -25.69 13.92 -14.92
CA PHE A 74 -27.13 14.06 -15.15
C PHE A 74 -27.68 12.80 -15.79
N ALA A 75 -27.11 12.36 -16.89
CA ALA A 75 -27.67 11.23 -17.60
C ALA A 75 -27.59 9.92 -16.79
N GLU A 76 -26.59 9.76 -15.91
CA GLU A 76 -26.50 8.68 -14.92
C GLU A 76 -27.61 8.72 -13.86
N THR A 77 -28.08 9.91 -13.51
CA THR A 77 -29.08 10.12 -12.45
C THR A 77 -30.52 10.19 -12.99
N ILE A 78 -30.72 10.69 -14.21
CA ILE A 78 -32.06 10.87 -14.81
C ILE A 78 -32.36 9.93 -15.98
N GLY A 79 -31.38 9.28 -16.60
CA GLY A 79 -31.61 8.51 -17.83
C GLY A 79 -32.45 7.23 -17.66
N LYS A 80 -32.51 6.65 -16.44
CA LYS A 80 -33.39 5.50 -16.12
C LYS A 80 -34.87 5.83 -16.35
N ARG A 81 -35.26 7.09 -16.13
CA ARG A 81 -36.64 7.57 -16.35
C ARG A 81 -36.93 7.86 -17.83
N ARG A 82 -35.90 8.03 -18.66
CA ARG A 82 -35.98 8.16 -20.13
C ARG A 82 -35.90 6.81 -20.87
N GLY A 83 -35.96 5.68 -20.16
CA GLY A 83 -35.82 4.35 -20.74
C GLY A 83 -34.40 4.00 -21.19
N LEU A 84 -33.39 4.77 -20.78
CA LEU A 84 -31.99 4.41 -21.00
C LEU A 84 -31.62 3.27 -20.05
N VAL A 85 -30.94 2.25 -20.58
CA VAL A 85 -30.41 1.15 -19.79
C VAL A 85 -29.25 1.68 -18.96
N ILE A 86 -29.51 2.07 -17.71
CA ILE A 86 -28.47 2.44 -16.75
C ILE A 86 -28.31 1.32 -15.72
N PRO A 87 -27.27 0.48 -15.86
CA PRO A 87 -26.76 -0.30 -14.77
C PRO A 87 -25.47 0.36 -14.29
N SER A 88 -25.49 0.89 -13.08
CA SER A 88 -24.25 0.92 -12.33
C SER A 88 -24.54 0.86 -10.84
N SER A 89 -24.14 -0.25 -10.24
CA SER A 89 -23.82 -0.24 -8.82
C SER A 89 -22.73 0.83 -8.56
N LEU A 90 -22.55 1.23 -7.30
CA LEU A 90 -21.46 2.12 -6.91
C LEU A 90 -20.07 1.62 -7.39
N GLU A 91 -19.94 0.30 -7.55
CA GLU A 91 -18.73 -0.36 -8.03
C GLU A 91 -18.54 -0.21 -9.53
N ASP A 92 -19.61 -0.20 -10.32
CA ASP A 92 -19.55 0.01 -11.78
C ASP A 92 -19.18 1.46 -12.11
N CYS A 93 -19.77 2.41 -11.40
CA CYS A 93 -19.41 3.83 -11.47
C CYS A 93 -17.92 4.05 -11.11
N LYS A 94 -17.39 3.32 -10.12
CA LYS A 94 -15.98 3.33 -9.72
C LYS A 94 -15.08 2.77 -10.81
N ASN A 95 -15.43 1.62 -11.38
CA ASN A 95 -14.69 0.99 -12.48
C ASN A 95 -14.62 1.90 -13.72
N GLN A 96 -15.71 2.61 -14.00
CA GLN A 96 -15.79 3.55 -15.11
C GLN A 96 -14.91 4.80 -14.91
N PHE A 97 -14.88 5.38 -13.70
CA PHE A 97 -13.99 6.52 -13.41
C PHE A 97 -12.50 6.14 -13.42
N GLU A 98 -12.14 4.92 -13.01
CA GLU A 98 -10.78 4.40 -13.19
C GLU A 98 -10.38 4.36 -14.66
N ASN A 99 -11.30 4.01 -15.56
CA ASN A 99 -11.02 4.03 -16.99
C ASN A 99 -10.83 5.46 -17.53
N ILE A 100 -11.63 6.43 -17.06
CA ILE A 100 -11.42 7.85 -17.41
C ILE A 100 -10.03 8.29 -16.95
N ARG A 101 -9.63 7.96 -15.71
CA ARG A 101 -8.30 8.27 -15.20
C ARG A 101 -7.20 7.62 -16.04
N LYS A 102 -7.31 6.34 -16.39
CA LYS A 102 -6.31 5.65 -17.22
C LYS A 102 -6.08 6.39 -18.54
N ILE A 103 -7.16 6.76 -19.23
CA ILE A 103 -7.13 7.50 -20.49
C ILE A 103 -6.51 8.91 -20.30
N LEU A 104 -6.91 9.63 -19.24
CA LEU A 104 -6.40 10.98 -18.94
C LEU A 104 -4.94 10.98 -18.43
N SER A 105 -4.51 9.92 -17.75
CA SER A 105 -3.17 9.77 -17.15
C SER A 105 -2.08 9.36 -18.14
N ALA A 106 -2.45 9.02 -19.38
CA ALA A 106 -1.53 8.77 -20.49
C ALA A 106 -0.72 10.03 -20.87
N SER A 107 -1.05 11.19 -20.32
CA SER A 107 -0.30 12.44 -20.42
C SER A 107 -0.15 13.11 -19.06
N LEU A 108 1.08 13.24 -18.61
CA LEU A 108 1.40 13.56 -17.20
C LEU A 108 1.31 15.05 -16.83
N THR A 109 0.84 15.91 -17.73
CA THR A 109 0.82 17.37 -17.55
C THR A 109 -0.57 18.00 -17.57
N ARG A 110 -1.64 17.21 -17.80
CA ARG A 110 -2.99 17.75 -18.03
C ARG A 110 -3.76 17.99 -16.74
N LYS A 111 -4.35 19.19 -16.60
CA LYS A 111 -5.27 19.49 -15.49
C LYS A 111 -6.66 18.93 -15.80
N VAL A 112 -7.27 18.23 -14.85
CA VAL A 112 -8.64 17.72 -14.98
C VAL A 112 -9.54 18.40 -13.96
N ILE A 113 -10.67 18.95 -14.43
CA ILE A 113 -11.71 19.57 -13.60
C ILE A 113 -13.02 18.82 -13.84
N LEU A 114 -13.59 18.27 -12.78
CA LEU A 114 -14.88 17.61 -12.77
C LEU A 114 -15.98 18.61 -12.36
N ILE A 115 -17.02 18.76 -13.17
CA ILE A 115 -18.22 19.53 -12.86
C ILE A 115 -19.33 18.53 -12.53
N LEU A 116 -19.88 18.65 -11.32
CA LEU A 116 -20.95 17.79 -10.83
C LEU A 116 -22.32 18.43 -11.06
N PRO A 117 -23.39 17.62 -11.26
CA PRO A 117 -24.74 18.09 -11.54
C PRO A 117 -25.29 19.09 -10.51
N HIS A 118 -26.17 19.97 -10.98
CA HIS A 118 -26.91 20.94 -10.17
C HIS A 118 -28.26 20.35 -9.69
N PRO A 119 -28.95 20.94 -8.70
CA PRO A 119 -30.24 20.46 -8.23
C PRO A 119 -31.36 20.91 -9.18
N LEU A 120 -32.45 20.15 -9.21
CA LEU A 120 -33.67 20.46 -9.97
C LEU A 120 -34.75 21.08 -9.07
N MET A 121 -35.68 21.83 -9.67
CA MET A 121 -36.86 22.36 -8.99
C MET A 121 -38.10 21.52 -9.34
N SER A 122 -38.93 21.21 -8.36
CA SER A 122 -40.12 20.36 -8.48
C SER A 122 -41.21 20.90 -9.41
N ASP A 123 -41.21 22.22 -9.66
CA ASP A 123 -42.37 22.93 -10.22
C ASP A 123 -42.16 23.43 -11.67
N LEU A 124 -41.09 22.98 -12.36
CA LEU A 124 -40.63 23.56 -13.65
C LEU A 124 -40.73 22.64 -14.87
N SER A 125 -41.41 21.50 -14.80
CA SER A 125 -41.57 20.59 -15.94
C SER A 125 -43.02 20.17 -16.15
N GLU A 126 -43.66 20.71 -17.19
CA GLU A 126 -45.02 20.33 -17.59
C GLU A 126 -45.09 18.94 -18.24
N GLN A 127 -43.95 18.37 -18.69
CA GLN A 127 -43.90 17.10 -19.44
C GLN A 127 -43.40 15.88 -18.64
N GLU A 128 -42.67 16.08 -17.52
CA GLU A 128 -42.20 15.00 -16.63
C GLU A 128 -42.06 15.53 -15.19
N PRO A 129 -42.93 15.19 -14.22
CA PRO A 129 -42.84 15.75 -12.87
C PRO A 129 -41.53 15.38 -12.18
N VAL A 130 -40.77 16.39 -11.74
CA VAL A 130 -39.57 16.22 -10.90
C VAL A 130 -40.03 15.88 -9.47
N ASP A 131 -40.07 14.60 -9.11
CA ASP A 131 -40.32 14.20 -7.72
C ASP A 131 -39.03 14.29 -6.87
N SER A 132 -39.19 14.41 -5.55
CA SER A 132 -38.11 14.62 -4.57
C SER A 132 -36.98 13.58 -4.64
N SER A 133 -37.24 12.38 -5.16
CA SER A 133 -36.25 11.31 -5.33
C SER A 133 -35.16 11.63 -6.36
N ILE A 134 -35.41 12.47 -7.37
CA ILE A 134 -34.39 12.79 -8.39
C ILE A 134 -33.24 13.60 -7.79
N ASN A 135 -33.57 14.60 -6.96
CA ASN A 135 -32.53 15.38 -6.26
C ASN A 135 -31.76 14.52 -5.26
N GLN A 136 -32.38 13.49 -4.70
CA GLN A 136 -31.71 12.52 -3.83
C GLN A 136 -30.73 11.63 -4.62
N ASP A 137 -31.09 11.21 -5.83
CA ASP A 137 -30.20 10.46 -6.71
C ASP A 137 -29.01 11.32 -7.17
N ILE A 138 -29.26 12.58 -7.53
CA ILE A 138 -28.21 13.56 -7.86
C ILE A 138 -27.26 13.78 -6.68
N ALA A 139 -27.79 13.98 -5.48
CA ALA A 139 -26.98 14.16 -4.28
C ALA A 139 -26.11 12.92 -3.99
N THR A 140 -26.68 11.72 -4.15
CA THR A 140 -25.98 10.44 -3.97
C THR A 140 -24.84 10.27 -4.96
N PHE A 141 -25.09 10.55 -6.25
CA PHE A 141 -24.06 10.56 -7.28
C PHE A 141 -22.95 11.55 -6.96
N ASN A 142 -23.29 12.78 -6.58
CA ASN A 142 -22.32 13.84 -6.28
C ASN A 142 -21.43 13.46 -5.09
N ASP A 143 -21.98 12.90 -4.02
CA ASP A 143 -21.21 12.48 -2.85
C ASP A 143 -20.25 11.33 -3.16
N TRP A 144 -20.66 10.42 -4.03
CA TRP A 144 -19.77 9.41 -4.55
C TRP A 144 -18.66 10.02 -5.43
N ALA A 145 -19.02 10.81 -6.45
CA ALA A 145 -18.07 11.41 -7.40
C ALA A 145 -17.03 12.31 -6.70
N LYS A 146 -17.42 13.04 -5.64
CA LYS A 146 -16.49 13.81 -4.80
C LYS A 146 -15.47 12.95 -4.06
N ARG A 147 -15.90 11.81 -3.49
CA ARG A 147 -14.99 10.87 -2.81
C ARG A 147 -13.99 10.28 -3.79
N THR A 148 -14.46 9.94 -4.98
CA THR A 148 -13.67 9.44 -6.10
C THR A 148 -12.66 10.49 -6.58
N ALA A 149 -13.11 11.72 -6.87
CA ALA A 149 -12.23 12.83 -7.26
C ALA A 149 -11.14 13.12 -6.21
N LYS A 150 -11.50 13.09 -4.91
CA LYS A 150 -10.53 13.25 -3.81
C LYS A 150 -9.49 12.12 -3.77
N TYR A 151 -9.91 10.87 -3.95
CA TYR A 151 -9.00 9.72 -4.01
C TYR A 151 -7.99 9.87 -5.16
N TYR A 152 -8.45 10.37 -6.30
CA TYR A 152 -7.64 10.55 -7.50
C TYR A 152 -6.93 11.90 -7.64
N LYS A 153 -7.11 12.83 -6.68
CA LYS A 153 -6.60 14.22 -6.71
C LYS A 153 -7.07 15.03 -7.92
N ILE A 154 -8.32 14.82 -8.35
CA ILE A 154 -9.00 15.59 -9.40
C ILE A 154 -9.77 16.73 -8.73
N ASP A 155 -9.72 17.93 -9.30
CA ASP A 155 -10.52 19.05 -8.80
C ASP A 155 -12.00 18.83 -9.15
N ALA A 156 -12.90 19.06 -8.19
CA ALA A 156 -14.33 18.90 -8.40
C ALA A 156 -15.10 20.18 -8.03
N ILE A 157 -15.97 20.63 -8.93
CA ILE A 157 -16.90 21.73 -8.76
C ILE A 157 -18.28 21.13 -8.45
N ASP A 158 -18.70 21.23 -7.19
CA ASP A 158 -20.00 20.76 -6.70
C ASP A 158 -21.10 21.81 -7.02
N CYS A 159 -21.70 21.73 -8.22
CA CYS A 159 -22.75 22.67 -8.60
C CYS A 159 -23.98 22.56 -7.72
N TYR A 160 -24.32 21.36 -7.24
CA TYR A 160 -25.41 21.17 -6.29
C TYR A 160 -25.25 22.07 -5.06
N LYS A 161 -24.07 22.05 -4.44
CA LYS A 161 -23.74 22.94 -3.33
C LYS A 161 -23.72 24.41 -3.74
N LYS A 162 -23.18 24.74 -4.92
CA LYS A 162 -23.11 26.14 -5.41
C LYS A 162 -24.50 26.75 -5.60
N PHE A 163 -25.44 26.00 -6.16
CA PHE A 163 -26.81 26.47 -6.39
C PHE A 163 -27.53 26.78 -5.08
N HIS A 164 -27.37 25.93 -4.06
CA HIS A 164 -27.89 26.25 -2.72
C HIS A 164 -27.22 27.50 -2.11
N GLN A 165 -25.90 27.65 -2.25
CA GLN A 165 -25.18 28.85 -1.79
C GLN A 165 -25.61 30.14 -2.51
N TRP A 166 -26.10 30.00 -3.74
CA TRP A 166 -26.57 31.09 -4.58
C TRP A 166 -28.02 31.51 -4.32
N GLY A 167 -28.72 30.78 -3.44
CA GLY A 167 -30.16 30.89 -3.24
C GLY A 167 -30.90 30.15 -4.35
N LEU A 168 -31.06 28.82 -4.21
CA LEU A 168 -31.73 27.98 -5.20
C LEU A 168 -33.17 28.47 -5.42
N ASP A 169 -33.46 28.93 -6.64
CA ASP A 169 -34.77 29.40 -7.07
C ASP A 169 -34.94 29.23 -8.59
N GLN A 170 -36.12 29.57 -9.11
CA GLN A 170 -36.45 29.53 -10.54
C GLN A 170 -35.63 30.51 -11.40
N SER A 171 -34.86 31.42 -10.78
CA SER A 171 -33.94 32.30 -11.51
C SER A 171 -32.61 31.62 -11.84
N LEU A 172 -32.34 30.42 -11.31
CA LEU A 172 -31.09 29.66 -11.53
C LEU A 172 -31.30 28.36 -12.31
N VAL A 173 -32.45 27.70 -12.13
CA VAL A 173 -32.80 26.44 -12.82
C VAL A 173 -33.87 26.74 -13.87
N ALA A 174 -33.68 26.26 -15.09
CA ALA A 174 -34.61 26.41 -16.20
C ALA A 174 -35.43 25.12 -16.41
N ASN A 175 -36.47 25.19 -17.26
CA ASN A 175 -37.27 24.01 -17.61
C ASN A 175 -36.41 22.93 -18.29
N ASN A 176 -36.86 21.67 -18.26
CA ASN A 176 -36.20 20.52 -18.91
C ASN A 176 -34.75 20.28 -18.45
N PHE A 177 -34.49 20.37 -17.13
CA PHE A 177 -33.18 20.04 -16.53
C PHE A 177 -32.04 21.00 -16.90
N GLY A 178 -32.36 22.13 -17.53
CA GLY A 178 -31.41 23.18 -17.90
C GLY A 178 -31.14 24.17 -16.76
N ILE A 179 -30.19 25.08 -17.01
CA ILE A 179 -29.89 26.20 -16.12
C ILE A 179 -30.27 27.52 -16.81
N THR A 180 -30.51 28.59 -16.06
CA THR A 180 -30.76 29.91 -16.66
C THR A 180 -29.45 30.57 -17.10
N GLU A 181 -29.52 31.62 -17.92
CA GLU A 181 -28.37 32.48 -18.25
C GLU A 181 -27.64 33.00 -16.98
N LYS A 182 -28.39 33.32 -15.92
CA LYS A 182 -27.84 33.80 -14.65
C LYS A 182 -26.96 32.73 -13.99
N ALA A 183 -27.41 31.48 -13.97
CA ALA A 183 -26.63 30.36 -13.46
C ALA A 183 -25.46 30.00 -14.37
N ALA A 184 -25.67 30.02 -15.69
CA ALA A 184 -24.64 29.77 -16.71
C ALA A 184 -23.41 30.69 -16.52
N LYS A 185 -23.65 32.01 -16.38
CA LYS A 185 -22.60 33.00 -16.07
C LYS A 185 -21.88 32.71 -14.76
N ARG A 186 -22.59 32.25 -13.72
CA ARG A 186 -22.00 31.94 -12.43
C ARG A 186 -21.12 30.69 -12.49
N ILE A 187 -21.55 29.64 -13.19
CA ILE A 187 -20.75 28.43 -13.41
C ILE A 187 -19.47 28.76 -14.19
N ALA A 188 -19.58 29.51 -15.29
CA ALA A 188 -18.42 29.93 -16.08
C ALA A 188 -17.37 30.68 -15.23
N ASN A 189 -17.81 31.58 -14.32
CA ASN A 189 -16.91 32.27 -13.39
C ASN A 189 -16.25 31.34 -12.35
N VAL A 190 -16.94 30.30 -11.88
CA VAL A 190 -16.35 29.33 -10.95
C VAL A 190 -15.27 28.51 -11.65
N ILE A 191 -15.52 28.11 -12.90
CA ILE A 191 -14.54 27.41 -13.74
C ILE A 191 -13.32 28.29 -13.98
N LEU A 192 -13.51 29.57 -14.35
CA LEU A 192 -12.40 30.50 -14.55
C LEU A 192 -11.49 30.60 -13.32
N LYS A 193 -12.07 30.73 -12.13
CA LYS A 193 -11.27 30.78 -10.89
C LYS A 193 -10.44 29.52 -10.66
N ALA A 194 -10.95 28.36 -11.06
CA ALA A 194 -10.21 27.10 -10.97
C ALA A 194 -9.06 27.07 -12.00
N LEU A 195 -9.28 27.59 -13.21
CA LEU A 195 -8.26 27.73 -14.26
C LEU A 195 -7.17 28.73 -13.87
N ASP A 196 -7.53 29.90 -13.32
CA ASP A 196 -6.57 30.92 -12.89
C ASP A 196 -5.69 30.43 -11.74
N LYS A 197 -6.29 29.71 -10.77
CA LYS A 197 -5.54 29.09 -9.68
C LYS A 197 -4.46 28.15 -10.22
N TRP A 198 -4.83 27.28 -11.16
CA TRP A 198 -3.89 26.39 -11.84
C TRP A 198 -2.77 27.18 -12.54
N ARG A 199 -3.12 28.24 -13.26
CA ARG A 199 -2.14 29.08 -13.96
C ARG A 199 -1.17 29.79 -13.01
N THR A 200 -1.65 30.28 -11.86
CA THR A 200 -0.77 30.97 -10.87
C THR A 200 0.17 30.02 -10.14
N GLU A 201 -0.25 28.77 -9.96
CA GLU A 201 0.61 27.70 -9.43
C GLU A 201 1.68 27.27 -10.47
N ASP A 202 1.40 27.45 -11.76
CA ASP A 202 2.28 27.10 -12.89
C ASP A 202 3.21 28.27 -13.35
N GLN A 203 2.81 29.53 -13.14
CA GLN A 203 3.55 30.74 -13.57
C GLN A 203 4.57 31.29 -12.54
N ALA A 204 4.76 30.62 -11.41
CA ALA A 204 5.86 30.94 -10.49
C ALA A 204 7.20 30.36 -11.03
N SER A 205 7.90 31.09 -11.91
CA SER A 205 9.29 30.85 -12.39
C SER A 205 9.77 32.12 -13.16
N PRO A 206 11.09 32.43 -13.47
CA PRO A 206 12.30 31.57 -13.59
C PRO A 206 13.69 32.21 -13.24
N GLU A 207 14.78 31.42 -13.24
CA GLU A 207 16.09 31.83 -13.80
C GLU A 207 16.82 30.60 -14.42
N THR A 208 17.45 30.82 -15.57
CA THR A 208 17.86 29.88 -16.64
C THR A 208 19.40 29.86 -16.80
N PRO A 209 20.04 29.38 -17.89
CA PRO A 209 19.98 28.08 -18.59
C PRO A 209 21.41 27.59 -18.97
N TYR A 210 21.96 26.52 -18.38
CA TYR A 210 22.90 25.62 -19.09
C TYR A 210 23.33 24.37 -18.30
N ASP A 211 23.24 24.38 -16.96
CA ASP A 211 23.89 23.30 -16.17
C ASP A 211 22.94 22.24 -15.56
N ARG A 212 21.62 22.31 -15.78
CA ARG A 212 20.62 21.47 -15.07
C ARG A 212 20.02 20.30 -15.85
N GLU A 213 20.75 19.73 -16.79
CA GLU A 213 20.36 18.44 -17.38
C GLU A 213 20.58 17.25 -16.41
N LEU A 214 21.30 17.49 -15.29
CA LEU A 214 21.51 16.48 -14.24
C LEU A 214 20.49 16.50 -13.07
N ASP A 215 19.62 17.52 -12.93
CA ASP A 215 18.84 17.72 -11.69
C ASP A 215 17.32 17.50 -11.81
N TYR A 216 16.72 17.54 -13.00
CA TYR A 216 15.30 17.21 -13.19
C TYR A 216 15.03 15.71 -13.02
N GLN A 217 16.03 14.90 -13.35
CA GLN A 217 16.05 13.48 -13.05
C GLN A 217 15.99 13.23 -11.53
N ASN A 218 16.52 14.13 -10.68
CA ASN A 218 16.57 13.97 -9.23
C ASN A 218 15.26 14.29 -8.47
N SER A 219 14.30 15.05 -9.03
CA SER A 219 13.08 15.47 -8.30
C SER A 219 11.88 14.53 -8.47
N GLN A 220 11.67 13.96 -9.66
CA GLN A 220 10.76 12.81 -9.82
C GLN A 220 11.34 11.55 -9.19
N LEU A 221 12.66 11.38 -9.26
CA LEU A 221 13.34 10.40 -8.43
C LEU A 221 13.16 10.69 -6.95
N SER A 222 13.14 11.94 -6.48
CA SER A 222 12.97 12.26 -5.05
C SER A 222 11.62 11.79 -4.52
N ASP A 223 10.52 12.04 -5.24
CA ASP A 223 9.20 11.55 -4.85
C ASP A 223 9.07 10.03 -5.05
N PHE A 224 9.72 9.48 -6.08
CA PHE A 224 9.85 8.04 -6.30
C PHE A 224 10.72 7.36 -5.20
N PHE A 225 11.74 8.03 -4.70
CA PHE A 225 12.64 7.60 -3.63
C PHE A 225 12.01 7.74 -2.24
N THR A 226 11.16 8.73 -2.07
CA THR A 226 10.39 9.00 -0.85
C THR A 226 9.23 8.03 -0.71
N ARG A 227 8.62 7.60 -1.83
CA ARG A 227 7.43 6.72 -1.86
C ARG A 227 7.74 5.24 -2.11
N TYR A 228 8.81 4.94 -2.84
CA TYR A 228 9.18 3.58 -3.28
C TYR A 228 10.60 3.16 -2.83
N GLY A 229 11.28 4.03 -2.08
CA GLY A 229 12.50 3.72 -1.33
C GLY A 229 13.79 3.82 -2.13
N ARG A 230 14.54 4.91 -1.93
CA ARG A 230 15.90 5.16 -2.46
C ARG A 230 16.85 3.97 -2.40
N LEU A 231 16.80 3.25 -1.29
CA LEU A 231 17.65 2.12 -1.01
C LEU A 231 17.31 0.87 -1.86
N GLY A 232 16.05 0.71 -2.31
CA GLY A 232 15.66 -0.43 -3.17
C GLY A 232 16.19 -0.26 -4.58
N LEU A 233 15.97 0.92 -5.15
CA LEU A 233 16.46 1.25 -6.50
C LEU A 233 17.98 1.28 -6.57
N GLN A 234 18.65 1.74 -5.51
CA GLN A 234 20.11 1.61 -5.35
C GLN A 234 20.57 0.15 -5.30
N ALA A 235 19.78 -0.76 -4.74
CA ALA A 235 20.11 -2.17 -4.71
C ALA A 235 19.95 -2.83 -6.09
N ILE A 236 18.88 -2.52 -6.85
CA ILE A 236 18.74 -2.99 -8.24
C ILE A 236 19.88 -2.43 -9.10
N SER A 237 20.15 -1.13 -9.01
CA SER A 237 21.21 -0.46 -9.79
C SER A 237 22.59 -1.10 -9.58
N LYS A 238 22.94 -1.43 -8.33
CA LYS A 238 24.20 -2.14 -8.00
C LYS A 238 24.30 -3.54 -8.62
N GLN A 239 23.18 -4.14 -9.01
CA GLN A 239 23.13 -5.52 -9.49
C GLN A 239 22.97 -5.63 -11.00
N THR A 240 22.29 -4.67 -11.62
CA THR A 240 21.96 -4.70 -13.05
C THR A 240 22.93 -3.87 -13.89
N ASN A 241 23.89 -3.16 -13.27
CA ASN A 241 24.75 -2.17 -13.92
C ASN A 241 23.97 -1.02 -14.59
N LEU A 242 22.66 -0.93 -14.35
CA LEU A 242 21.81 0.15 -14.84
C LEU A 242 21.79 1.29 -13.83
N ASP A 243 21.73 2.51 -14.33
CA ASP A 243 21.55 3.66 -13.45
C ASP A 243 20.14 3.60 -12.84
N ILE A 244 20.02 4.11 -11.62
CA ILE A 244 18.76 4.24 -10.89
C ILE A 244 17.70 4.95 -11.73
N LEU A 245 18.13 5.84 -12.63
CA LEU A 245 17.29 6.56 -13.56
C LEU A 245 16.69 5.69 -14.66
N GLU A 246 17.47 4.76 -15.21
CA GLU A 246 16.97 3.78 -16.19
C GLU A 246 15.97 2.83 -15.55
N ILE A 247 16.25 2.38 -14.33
CA ILE A 247 15.34 1.53 -13.54
C ILE A 247 14.06 2.30 -13.21
N SER A 248 14.17 3.56 -12.81
CA SER A 248 13.03 4.44 -12.54
C SER A 248 12.16 4.60 -13.78
N ASP A 249 12.75 4.81 -14.95
CA ASP A 249 12.03 5.02 -16.21
C ASP A 249 11.30 3.74 -16.67
N ILE A 250 11.93 2.57 -16.56
CA ILE A 250 11.32 1.27 -16.85
C ILE A 250 10.12 1.01 -15.93
N VAL A 251 10.31 1.24 -14.63
CA VAL A 251 9.28 1.06 -13.61
C VAL A 251 8.12 2.05 -13.81
N TYR A 252 8.42 3.29 -14.19
CA TYR A 252 7.44 4.33 -14.46
C TYR A 252 6.60 4.08 -15.72
N ARG A 253 7.18 3.49 -16.76
CA ARG A 253 6.50 3.17 -18.04
C ARG A 253 5.67 1.89 -18.00
N SER A 254 5.80 1.10 -16.95
CA SER A 254 5.08 -0.17 -16.82
C SER A 254 3.59 -0.02 -16.48
N GLU A 255 2.77 -1.00 -16.90
CA GLU A 255 1.32 -1.03 -16.61
C GLU A 255 1.00 -1.38 -15.14
N HIS A 256 2.00 -1.76 -14.33
CA HIS A 256 1.81 -2.25 -12.95
C HIS A 256 2.22 -1.23 -11.88
N ARG A 257 2.03 0.07 -12.13
CA ARG A 257 2.44 1.19 -11.23
C ARG A 257 2.03 1.02 -9.76
N ASP A 258 0.91 0.35 -9.48
CA ASP A 258 0.43 0.11 -8.12
C ASP A 258 1.22 -0.95 -7.34
N ALA A 259 1.90 -1.88 -8.03
CA ALA A 259 2.69 -2.94 -7.41
C ALA A 259 3.93 -2.41 -6.65
N ILE A 260 4.39 -1.21 -7.01
CA ILE A 260 5.61 -0.60 -6.45
C ILE A 260 5.32 0.08 -5.11
N ASN A 261 4.07 0.43 -4.77
CA ASN A 261 3.73 0.97 -3.44
C ASN A 261 4.01 -0.03 -2.28
N ILE A 262 4.21 -1.31 -2.59
CA ILE A 262 4.57 -2.39 -1.64
C ILE A 262 6.09 -2.52 -1.52
N PHE A 263 6.82 -1.91 -2.44
CA PHE A 263 8.25 -2.03 -2.57
C PHE A 263 8.94 -1.29 -1.44
N ARG A 264 9.46 -2.07 -0.49
CA ARG A 264 10.34 -1.55 0.55
C ARG A 264 11.77 -1.88 0.16
N PRO A 265 12.75 -0.99 0.38
CA PRO A 265 14.14 -1.24 0.04
C PRO A 265 14.74 -2.57 0.48
N HIS A 266 14.30 -3.10 1.61
CA HIS A 266 14.74 -4.41 2.09
C HIS A 266 14.24 -5.57 1.22
N MET A 267 13.10 -5.45 0.53
CA MET A 267 12.61 -6.48 -0.40
C MET A 267 13.57 -6.75 -1.56
N LEU A 268 14.48 -5.81 -1.81
CA LEU A 268 15.56 -5.89 -2.78
C LEU A 268 16.94 -5.93 -2.13
N SER A 269 17.02 -6.36 -0.86
CA SER A 269 18.30 -6.80 -0.30
C SER A 269 18.98 -7.64 -1.38
N PRO A 270 20.20 -7.26 -1.80
CA PRO A 270 20.75 -7.64 -3.08
C PRO A 270 20.54 -9.14 -3.25
N TRP A 271 19.88 -9.52 -4.35
CA TRP A 271 19.61 -10.88 -4.85
C TRP A 271 20.90 -11.71 -5.02
N THR A 272 21.68 -11.79 -3.96
CA THR A 272 22.89 -12.58 -3.72
C THR A 272 22.54 -14.01 -3.36
N LEU A 273 21.28 -14.40 -3.58
CA LEU A 273 20.88 -15.79 -3.44
C LEU A 273 21.40 -16.51 -4.66
N ASP A 274 22.38 -17.37 -4.45
CA ASP A 274 22.89 -18.29 -5.47
C ASP A 274 21.83 -19.38 -5.74
N ILE A 275 20.68 -19.00 -6.29
CA ILE A 275 19.58 -19.90 -6.61
C ILE A 275 20.03 -20.80 -7.76
N VAL A 276 19.97 -22.11 -7.55
CA VAL A 276 20.31 -23.13 -8.55
C VAL A 276 19.09 -23.92 -9.02
N LYS A 277 17.95 -23.78 -8.34
CA LYS A 277 16.66 -24.32 -8.79
C LYS A 277 15.52 -23.49 -8.24
N SER A 278 14.50 -23.24 -9.05
CA SER A 278 13.24 -22.64 -8.61
C SER A 278 12.07 -23.20 -9.42
N GLU A 279 11.08 -23.77 -8.75
CA GLU A 279 9.92 -24.39 -9.40
C GLU A 279 8.74 -24.53 -8.43
N LEU A 280 7.57 -24.96 -8.93
CA LEU A 280 6.47 -25.43 -8.08
C LEU A 280 6.62 -26.93 -7.82
N VAL A 281 6.60 -27.32 -6.55
CA VAL A 281 6.58 -28.72 -6.10
C VAL A 281 5.39 -28.88 -5.16
N ASP A 282 4.46 -29.77 -5.49
CA ASP A 282 3.26 -30.06 -4.69
C ASP A 282 2.47 -28.79 -4.31
N ASN A 283 2.29 -27.88 -5.27
CA ASN A 283 1.63 -26.56 -5.11
C ASN A 283 2.36 -25.58 -4.16
N LEU A 284 3.54 -25.92 -3.67
CA LEU A 284 4.41 -25.01 -2.93
C LEU A 284 5.48 -24.44 -3.86
N ALA A 285 5.82 -23.17 -3.64
CA ALA A 285 7.03 -22.61 -4.21
C ALA A 285 8.24 -23.33 -3.61
N TYR A 286 9.19 -23.69 -4.46
CA TYR A 286 10.43 -24.35 -4.09
C TYR A 286 11.63 -23.56 -4.62
N ILE A 287 12.65 -23.41 -3.78
CA ILE A 287 13.95 -22.83 -4.14
C ILE A 287 15.06 -23.69 -3.56
N LYS A 288 16.09 -23.97 -4.37
CA LYS A 288 17.36 -24.55 -3.93
C LYS A 288 18.49 -23.55 -4.15
N LEU A 289 19.34 -23.40 -3.13
CA LEU A 289 20.54 -22.58 -3.19
C LEU A 289 21.78 -23.43 -3.52
N GLN A 290 22.84 -22.78 -4.01
CA GLN A 290 24.13 -23.41 -4.31
C GLN A 290 24.76 -24.07 -3.08
N SER A 291 24.49 -23.55 -1.88
CA SER A 291 24.90 -24.18 -0.60
C SER A 291 24.28 -25.56 -0.36
N GLY A 292 23.31 -25.96 -1.18
CA GLY A 292 22.51 -27.16 -1.00
C GLY A 292 21.25 -26.94 -0.16
N ARG A 293 21.09 -25.77 0.47
CA ARG A 293 19.89 -25.44 1.24
C ARG A 293 18.66 -25.34 0.35
N VAL A 294 17.56 -25.90 0.83
CA VAL A 294 16.28 -25.91 0.14
C VAL A 294 15.22 -25.19 0.95
N PHE A 295 14.28 -24.55 0.27
CA PHE A 295 13.22 -23.79 0.90
C PHE A 295 11.91 -24.03 0.16
N TYR A 296 10.87 -24.24 0.95
CA TYR A 296 9.48 -24.32 0.56
C TYR A 296 8.75 -23.12 1.14
N GLY A 297 7.75 -22.66 0.40
CA GLY A 297 6.83 -21.66 0.88
C GLY A 297 5.65 -21.49 -0.03
N TYR A 298 4.85 -20.48 0.28
CA TYR A 298 3.66 -20.19 -0.49
C TYR A 298 3.98 -19.68 -1.89
N SER A 299 3.16 -20.08 -2.85
CA SER A 299 3.20 -19.53 -4.20
C SER A 299 2.91 -18.03 -4.22
N THR A 300 3.47 -17.38 -5.23
CA THR A 300 3.39 -15.92 -5.41
C THR A 300 1.97 -15.54 -5.80
N GLY A 301 1.32 -14.73 -4.95
CA GLY A 301 -0.02 -14.20 -5.24
C GLY A 301 0.00 -13.11 -6.31
N GLN A 302 -1.17 -12.80 -6.89
CA GLN A 302 -1.31 -11.92 -8.05
C GLN A 302 -0.59 -10.57 -7.91
N MET A 303 -0.71 -9.93 -6.75
CA MET A 303 -0.06 -8.65 -6.48
C MET A 303 1.46 -8.72 -6.59
N MET A 304 2.08 -9.82 -6.13
CA MET A 304 3.53 -10.03 -6.22
C MET A 304 3.95 -10.54 -7.60
N LEU A 305 3.06 -11.19 -8.35
CA LEU A 305 3.31 -11.54 -9.76
C LEU A 305 3.39 -10.28 -10.62
N ASN A 306 2.50 -9.31 -10.41
CA ASN A 306 2.60 -8.02 -11.08
C ASN A 306 3.97 -7.36 -10.82
N LEU A 307 4.48 -7.47 -9.60
CA LEU A 307 5.81 -6.98 -9.25
C LEU A 307 6.94 -7.79 -9.90
N TYR A 308 6.80 -9.12 -9.99
CA TYR A 308 7.74 -9.97 -10.73
C TYR A 308 7.83 -9.54 -12.20
N GLU A 309 6.70 -9.30 -12.87
CA GLU A 309 6.67 -8.88 -14.28
C GLU A 309 7.43 -7.57 -14.52
N LEU A 310 7.41 -6.66 -13.55
CA LEU A 310 8.19 -5.42 -13.59
C LEU A 310 9.70 -5.64 -13.49
N LEU A 311 10.10 -6.65 -12.74
CA LEU A 311 11.47 -6.85 -12.31
C LEU A 311 12.15 -8.00 -13.04
N LYS A 312 11.42 -8.86 -13.75
CA LYS A 312 11.92 -10.11 -14.31
C LYS A 312 13.16 -9.96 -15.18
N GLN A 313 13.28 -8.85 -15.91
CA GLN A 313 14.47 -8.54 -16.72
C GLN A 313 15.73 -8.22 -15.89
N PHE A 314 15.56 -7.96 -14.60
CA PHE A 314 16.62 -7.72 -13.61
C PHE A 314 16.80 -8.90 -12.65
N LEU A 315 15.93 -9.91 -12.72
CA LEU A 315 16.03 -11.13 -11.93
C LEU A 315 16.84 -12.16 -12.70
N PRO A 316 17.56 -13.05 -12.01
CA PRO A 316 18.13 -14.23 -12.66
C PRO A 316 17.01 -15.03 -13.36
N ASP A 317 17.23 -15.43 -14.61
CA ASP A 317 16.27 -16.20 -15.42
C ASP A 317 15.77 -17.49 -14.72
N ILE A 318 16.54 -17.96 -13.74
CA ILE A 318 16.22 -19.14 -12.95
C ILE A 318 15.07 -18.93 -11.96
N VAL A 319 14.65 -17.70 -11.65
CA VAL A 319 13.57 -17.43 -10.69
C VAL A 319 12.22 -17.63 -11.35
N HIS A 320 11.58 -18.76 -11.04
CA HIS A 320 10.23 -19.06 -11.50
C HIS A 320 9.23 -18.04 -10.92
N PRO A 321 8.26 -17.51 -11.71
CA PRO A 321 7.33 -16.46 -11.26
C PRO A 321 6.58 -16.82 -9.98
N ALA A 322 6.12 -18.07 -9.89
CA ALA A 322 5.41 -18.56 -8.71
C ALA A 322 6.28 -18.59 -7.43
N CYS A 323 7.61 -18.53 -7.57
CA CYS A 323 8.57 -18.59 -6.46
C CYS A 323 9.13 -17.22 -6.07
N PHE A 324 8.77 -16.15 -6.79
CA PHE A 324 9.30 -14.82 -6.56
C PHE A 324 9.12 -14.35 -5.11
N ARG A 325 7.94 -14.59 -4.52
CA ARG A 325 7.69 -14.29 -3.11
C ARG A 325 8.62 -15.04 -2.17
N LEU A 326 8.81 -16.34 -2.42
CA LEU A 326 9.70 -17.18 -1.62
C LEU A 326 11.15 -16.67 -1.72
N ALA A 327 11.60 -16.29 -2.91
CA ALA A 327 12.95 -15.75 -3.10
C ALA A 327 13.19 -14.48 -2.25
N ILE A 328 12.20 -13.58 -2.17
CA ILE A 328 12.24 -12.38 -1.31
C ILE A 328 12.29 -12.78 0.16
N ASP A 329 11.46 -13.73 0.59
CA ASP A 329 11.43 -14.18 1.98
C ASP A 329 12.75 -14.87 2.37
N VAL A 330 13.36 -15.69 1.50
CA VAL A 330 14.68 -16.31 1.75
C VAL A 330 15.78 -15.23 1.84
N SER A 331 15.80 -14.25 0.94
CA SER A 331 16.79 -13.16 0.99
C SER A 331 16.65 -12.39 2.32
N ASN A 332 15.44 -12.01 2.69
CA ASN A 332 15.20 -11.17 3.85
C ASN A 332 15.29 -11.88 5.19
N ARG A 333 14.88 -13.13 5.25
CA ARG A 333 14.73 -13.86 6.51
C ARG A 333 15.90 -14.82 6.71
N TYR A 334 16.33 -15.57 5.69
CA TYR A 334 17.48 -16.47 5.83
C TYR A 334 18.81 -15.72 5.75
N GLN A 335 19.10 -14.94 4.70
CA GLN A 335 20.43 -14.30 4.59
C GLN A 335 20.67 -13.22 5.65
N GLN A 336 19.65 -12.41 5.95
CA GLN A 336 19.78 -11.30 6.90
C GLN A 336 19.52 -11.67 8.36
N ALA A 337 19.20 -12.94 8.68
CA ALA A 337 18.93 -13.39 10.04
C ALA A 337 20.02 -12.92 11.02
N ILE A 338 21.28 -13.02 10.59
CA ILE A 338 22.43 -12.74 11.46
C ILE A 338 22.58 -11.29 11.85
N LYS A 339 22.10 -10.36 11.02
CA LYS A 339 22.12 -8.92 11.34
C LYS A 339 21.20 -8.59 12.51
N GLN A 340 20.32 -9.51 12.88
CA GLN A 340 19.42 -9.39 14.03
C GLN A 340 20.04 -9.92 15.32
N CYS A 341 21.18 -10.60 15.26
CA CYS A 341 21.94 -11.01 16.44
C CYS A 341 23.01 -9.96 16.75
N PRO A 342 23.19 -9.55 18.02
CA PRO A 342 24.33 -8.72 18.40
C PRO A 342 25.65 -9.38 18.00
N THR A 343 26.55 -8.63 17.35
CA THR A 343 27.84 -9.15 16.86
C THR A 343 28.68 -9.76 18.00
N SER A 344 28.60 -9.18 19.20
CA SER A 344 29.29 -9.67 20.40
C SER A 344 28.87 -11.07 20.83
N LEU A 345 27.68 -11.54 20.42
CA LEU A 345 27.17 -12.87 20.76
C LEU A 345 27.57 -13.95 19.73
N LEU A 346 27.97 -13.58 18.51
CA LEU A 346 28.12 -14.53 17.40
C LEU A 346 29.07 -15.69 17.70
N SER A 347 30.17 -15.42 18.39
CA SER A 347 31.12 -16.46 18.81
C SER A 347 30.54 -17.38 19.89
N SER A 348 29.80 -16.82 20.84
CA SER A 348 29.18 -17.56 21.95
C SER A 348 27.97 -18.39 21.55
N LEU A 349 27.38 -18.13 20.37
CA LEU A 349 26.30 -18.96 19.84
C LEU A 349 26.76 -20.35 19.43
N LYS A 350 28.07 -20.56 19.19
CA LYS A 350 28.59 -21.89 18.84
C LYS A 350 28.40 -22.87 19.99
N GLY A 351 27.60 -23.92 19.77
CA GLY A 351 27.15 -24.87 20.80
C GLY A 351 26.05 -24.33 21.72
N GLY A 352 25.56 -23.11 21.47
CA GLY A 352 24.53 -22.44 22.26
C GLY A 352 23.10 -22.80 21.85
N THR A 353 22.14 -22.14 22.49
CA THR A 353 20.71 -22.34 22.28
C THR A 353 20.02 -21.06 21.82
N ILE A 354 19.26 -21.15 20.73
CA ILE A 354 18.47 -20.05 20.17
C ILE A 354 16.99 -20.38 20.24
N PHE A 355 16.17 -19.42 20.69
CA PHE A 355 14.72 -19.47 20.56
C PHE A 355 14.28 -18.51 19.46
N GLU A 356 13.64 -19.03 18.41
CA GLU A 356 12.91 -18.22 17.45
C GLU A 356 11.41 -18.33 17.70
N VAL A 357 10.81 -17.25 18.19
CA VAL A 357 9.39 -17.20 18.56
C VAL A 357 8.64 -16.37 17.52
N GLY A 358 7.72 -17.00 16.79
CA GLY A 358 7.11 -16.46 15.58
C GLY A 358 7.95 -16.76 14.34
N ALA A 359 8.29 -18.04 14.16
CA ALA A 359 9.23 -18.52 13.16
C ALA A 359 8.70 -18.50 11.71
N TYR A 360 7.40 -18.31 11.51
CA TYR A 360 6.75 -18.35 10.20
C TYR A 360 7.07 -19.67 9.48
N LEU A 361 7.87 -19.65 8.41
CA LEU A 361 8.23 -20.84 7.63
C LEU A 361 9.63 -21.38 7.97
N GLY A 362 10.25 -20.94 9.07
CA GLY A 362 11.54 -21.46 9.57
C GLY A 362 12.79 -20.95 8.86
N PHE A 363 12.69 -19.91 8.02
CA PHE A 363 13.84 -19.41 7.24
C PHE A 363 15.00 -18.93 8.12
N LYS A 364 14.69 -18.22 9.20
CA LYS A 364 15.69 -17.77 10.18
C LYS A 364 16.19 -18.96 11.01
N SER A 365 15.32 -19.90 11.41
CA SER A 365 15.68 -21.12 12.12
C SER A 365 16.73 -21.95 11.39
N ILE A 366 16.59 -22.12 10.06
CA ILE A 366 17.59 -22.79 9.22
C ILE A 366 18.93 -22.05 9.29
N ARG A 367 18.92 -20.72 9.22
CA ARG A 367 20.15 -19.93 9.32
C ARG A 367 20.76 -20.01 10.73
N PHE A 368 19.94 -19.95 11.77
CA PHE A 368 20.38 -20.09 13.15
C PHE A 368 21.02 -21.46 13.41
N ALA A 369 20.52 -22.52 12.80
CA ALA A 369 21.12 -23.85 12.87
C ALA A 369 22.57 -23.87 12.34
N GLU A 370 22.87 -23.07 11.30
CA GLU A 370 24.21 -22.94 10.76
C GLU A 370 25.15 -22.15 11.68
N PHE A 371 24.63 -21.25 12.51
CA PHE A 371 25.44 -20.46 13.43
C PHE A 371 25.72 -21.15 14.75
N VAL A 372 24.73 -21.88 15.27
CA VAL A 372 24.95 -22.61 16.51
C VAL A 372 25.96 -23.73 16.29
N GLU A 373 26.03 -24.33 15.10
CA GLU A 373 26.96 -25.42 14.77
C GLU A 373 26.95 -26.55 15.86
N ASN A 374 27.85 -27.52 15.78
CA ASN A 374 28.12 -28.50 16.85
C ASN A 374 26.84 -29.15 17.44
N ASN A 375 26.79 -29.34 18.76
CA ASN A 375 25.62 -29.80 19.53
C ASN A 375 24.67 -28.64 19.92
N GLY A 376 24.73 -27.52 19.20
CA GLY A 376 23.85 -26.38 19.45
C GLY A 376 22.39 -26.70 19.14
N LYS A 377 21.48 -25.87 19.66
CA LYS A 377 20.02 -26.09 19.57
C LYS A 377 19.30 -24.85 19.08
N VAL A 378 18.27 -25.05 18.28
CA VAL A 378 17.30 -24.02 17.89
C VAL A 378 15.91 -24.51 18.21
N VAL A 379 15.15 -23.76 19.02
CA VAL A 379 13.72 -24.01 19.25
C VAL A 379 12.93 -23.00 18.42
N SER A 380 12.17 -23.52 17.45
CA SER A 380 11.47 -22.74 16.43
C SER A 380 9.96 -22.86 16.65
N ILE A 381 9.32 -21.78 17.07
CA ILE A 381 7.93 -21.78 17.52
C ILE A 381 7.07 -21.00 16.53
N GLU A 382 6.01 -21.63 16.01
CA GLU A 382 5.04 -21.02 15.11
C GLU A 382 3.61 -21.36 15.52
N VAL A 383 2.76 -20.33 15.56
CA VAL A 383 1.38 -20.44 16.05
C VAL A 383 0.43 -21.00 15.00
N LEU A 384 0.58 -20.63 13.72
CA LEU A 384 -0.36 -21.03 12.67
C LEU A 384 0.01 -22.44 12.16
N PRO A 385 -0.88 -23.44 12.27
CA PRO A 385 -0.58 -24.82 11.84
C PRO A 385 -0.08 -24.94 10.40
N GLU A 386 -0.69 -24.21 9.46
CA GLU A 386 -0.30 -24.26 8.05
C GLU A 386 1.11 -23.71 7.79
N ASN A 387 1.53 -22.70 8.56
CA ASN A 387 2.91 -22.22 8.52
C ASN A 387 3.86 -23.24 9.16
N PHE A 388 3.43 -23.83 10.29
CA PHE A 388 4.20 -24.82 11.01
C PHE A 388 4.51 -26.05 10.13
N GLU A 389 3.54 -26.56 9.36
CA GLU A 389 3.76 -27.69 8.46
C GLU A 389 4.85 -27.42 7.43
N ILE A 390 4.85 -26.22 6.83
CA ILE A 390 5.88 -25.81 5.88
C ILE A 390 7.22 -25.57 6.59
N MET A 391 7.22 -25.00 7.80
CA MET A 391 8.42 -24.85 8.62
C MET A 391 9.06 -26.21 8.94
N ASP A 392 8.27 -27.17 9.37
CA ASP A 392 8.72 -28.53 9.67
C ASP A 392 9.27 -29.21 8.41
N LYS A 393 8.57 -29.11 7.28
CA LYS A 393 9.09 -29.58 5.98
C LYS A 393 10.44 -28.93 5.65
N ASN A 394 10.56 -27.61 5.82
CA ASN A 394 11.81 -26.89 5.57
C ASN A 394 12.96 -27.40 6.43
N VAL A 395 12.73 -27.65 7.72
CA VAL A 395 13.75 -28.20 8.63
C VAL A 395 14.12 -29.64 8.24
N ASN A 396 13.13 -30.48 7.94
CA ASN A 396 13.32 -31.87 7.53
C ASN A 396 14.12 -32.01 6.22
N GLU A 397 13.75 -31.26 5.18
CA GLU A 397 14.39 -31.34 3.85
C GLU A 397 15.82 -30.81 3.86
N ASN A 398 16.17 -29.99 4.85
CA ASN A 398 17.55 -29.55 5.11
C ASN A 398 18.31 -30.48 6.07
N SER A 399 17.69 -31.58 6.52
CA SER A 399 18.26 -32.54 7.49
C SER A 399 18.66 -31.90 8.82
N LEU A 400 17.89 -30.91 9.28
CA LEU A 400 18.22 -30.11 10.47
C LEU A 400 17.48 -30.55 11.75
N ASN A 401 16.72 -31.63 11.74
CA ASN A 401 15.90 -32.11 12.88
C ASN A 401 16.67 -32.41 14.17
N HIS A 402 17.98 -32.64 14.05
CA HIS A 402 18.86 -32.88 15.18
C HIS A 402 19.24 -31.57 15.90
N THR A 403 19.27 -30.44 15.17
CA THR A 403 19.61 -29.10 15.69
C THR A 403 18.36 -28.26 15.95
N VAL A 404 17.36 -28.32 15.07
CA VAL A 404 16.15 -27.50 15.13
C VAL A 404 14.98 -28.33 15.63
N LYS A 405 14.31 -27.86 16.68
CA LYS A 405 13.06 -28.41 17.20
C LYS A 405 11.90 -27.48 16.85
N CYS A 406 10.95 -27.98 16.08
CA CYS A 406 9.76 -27.25 15.68
C CYS A 406 8.65 -27.41 16.71
N VAL A 407 8.00 -26.31 17.11
CA VAL A 407 6.91 -26.29 18.10
C VAL A 407 5.70 -25.58 17.51
N ASN A 408 4.56 -26.28 17.38
CA ASN A 408 3.30 -25.66 16.98
C ASN A 408 2.48 -25.22 18.19
N LYS A 409 2.82 -24.05 18.74
CA LYS A 409 2.11 -23.45 19.88
C LYS A 409 2.10 -21.92 19.74
N GLY A 410 1.03 -21.28 20.21
CA GLY A 410 1.04 -19.85 20.49
C GLY A 410 1.79 -19.56 21.79
N VAL A 411 2.76 -18.65 21.77
CA VAL A 411 3.43 -18.24 23.01
C VAL A 411 2.55 -17.26 23.78
N TRP A 412 2.37 -17.54 25.06
CA TRP A 412 1.45 -16.83 25.93
C TRP A 412 1.92 -16.81 27.39
N ASN A 413 1.10 -16.25 28.29
CA ASN A 413 1.39 -16.20 29.73
C ASN A 413 0.92 -17.44 30.52
N GLN A 414 0.19 -18.37 29.87
CA GLN A 414 -0.24 -19.64 30.45
C GLN A 414 -0.53 -20.69 29.37
N SER A 415 -0.51 -21.96 29.75
CA SER A 415 -0.93 -23.06 28.88
C SER A 415 -2.45 -23.04 28.68
N GLY A 416 -2.91 -23.40 27.48
CA GLY A 416 -4.34 -23.45 27.19
C GLY A 416 -4.65 -23.40 25.70
N PHE A 417 -5.79 -22.81 25.37
CA PHE A 417 -6.23 -22.57 24.01
C PHE A 417 -6.71 -21.13 23.87
N ILE A 418 -6.34 -20.48 22.77
CA ILE A 418 -6.75 -19.09 22.47
C ILE A 418 -7.20 -19.01 21.02
N GLY A 419 -8.22 -18.20 20.76
CA GLY A 419 -8.67 -17.86 19.42
C GLY A 419 -7.63 -17.01 18.68
N LEU A 420 -7.03 -17.59 17.64
CA LEU A 420 -6.17 -16.87 16.71
C LEU A 420 -7.03 -16.03 15.77
N LYS A 421 -6.66 -14.76 15.58
CA LYS A 421 -7.31 -13.86 14.63
C LYS A 421 -6.30 -13.22 13.71
N GLY A 422 -6.71 -12.89 12.49
CA GLY A 422 -5.79 -12.33 11.52
C GLY A 422 -6.29 -12.31 10.09
N ILE A 423 -5.36 -12.04 9.18
CA ILE A 423 -5.58 -12.13 7.74
C ILE A 423 -4.36 -12.79 7.10
N GLY A 424 -4.60 -13.90 6.39
CA GLY A 424 -3.55 -14.61 5.66
C GLY A 424 -2.56 -15.28 6.59
N ARG A 425 -1.28 -15.29 6.19
CA ARG A 425 -0.26 -16.20 6.73
C ARG A 425 0.79 -15.53 7.63
N GLN A 426 0.80 -14.20 7.67
CA GLN A 426 1.84 -13.42 8.36
C GLN A 426 1.27 -12.32 9.26
N ALA A 427 -0.06 -12.20 9.32
CA ALA A 427 -0.72 -11.11 10.01
C ALA A 427 -1.74 -11.67 11.01
N ASN A 428 -1.24 -12.52 11.91
CA ASN A 428 -2.02 -13.30 12.87
C ASN A 428 -1.58 -12.96 14.30
N THR A 429 -2.53 -12.84 15.21
CA THR A 429 -2.30 -12.39 16.58
C THR A 429 -3.26 -13.06 17.55
N LEU A 430 -2.84 -13.20 18.81
CA LEU A 430 -3.64 -13.70 19.93
C LEU A 430 -4.31 -12.55 20.72
N VAL A 431 -3.97 -11.30 20.42
CA VAL A 431 -4.43 -10.11 21.15
C VAL A 431 -5.14 -9.11 20.24
N ASP A 432 -5.98 -8.26 20.82
CA ASP A 432 -6.44 -7.05 20.14
C ASP A 432 -5.32 -6.00 20.11
N ILE A 433 -5.01 -5.53 18.91
CA ILE A 433 -4.08 -4.42 18.67
C ILE A 433 -4.80 -3.30 17.91
N GLU A 434 -4.50 -2.06 18.27
CA GLU A 434 -5.22 -0.89 17.76
C GLU A 434 -5.13 -0.76 16.24
N GLN A 435 -3.96 -1.08 15.69
CA GLN A 435 -3.70 -0.99 14.27
C GLN A 435 -4.52 -2.02 13.47
N LYS A 436 -5.05 -3.07 14.11
CA LYS A 436 -5.70 -4.21 13.45
C LYS A 436 -7.03 -4.65 14.11
N GLN A 437 -7.78 -3.71 14.70
CA GLN A 437 -9.06 -3.97 15.39
C GLN A 437 -10.16 -4.67 14.55
N LYS A 438 -9.96 -4.85 13.23
CA LYS A 438 -10.91 -5.53 12.32
C LYS A 438 -10.53 -6.96 11.96
N TYR A 439 -9.55 -7.55 12.65
CA TYR A 439 -9.15 -8.94 12.40
C TYR A 439 -10.24 -9.92 12.81
N LYS A 440 -10.48 -10.91 11.95
CA LYS A 440 -11.48 -11.94 12.17
C LYS A 440 -10.85 -13.18 12.80
N PRO A 441 -11.62 -13.93 13.62
CA PRO A 441 -11.19 -15.26 14.06
C PRO A 441 -10.83 -16.15 12.87
N ILE A 442 -9.76 -16.92 13.02
CA ILE A 442 -9.26 -17.89 12.03
C ILE A 442 -9.51 -19.30 12.57
N CYS A 443 -8.93 -19.62 13.72
CA CYS A 443 -8.99 -20.92 14.37
C CYS A 443 -8.66 -20.78 15.86
N GLU A 444 -8.83 -21.86 16.63
CA GLU A 444 -8.32 -21.98 17.99
C GLU A 444 -6.97 -22.70 17.95
N VAL A 445 -6.01 -22.22 18.74
CA VAL A 445 -4.64 -22.76 18.79
C VAL A 445 -4.24 -23.07 20.23
N ALA A 446 -3.47 -24.14 20.41
CA ALA A 446 -2.85 -24.44 21.69
C ALA A 446 -1.81 -23.37 22.02
N THR A 447 -1.81 -22.91 23.28
CA THR A 447 -0.85 -21.93 23.79
C THR A 447 -0.06 -22.47 24.96
N ASP A 448 1.13 -21.90 25.18
CA ASP A 448 1.99 -22.26 26.31
C ASP A 448 2.98 -21.16 26.65
N THR A 449 3.58 -21.27 27.84
CA THR A 449 4.59 -20.31 28.30
C THR A 449 5.97 -20.65 27.73
N LEU A 450 6.81 -19.63 27.56
CA LEU A 450 8.21 -19.86 27.19
C LEU A 450 8.96 -20.65 28.26
N ALA A 451 8.63 -20.46 29.54
CA ALA A 451 9.22 -21.24 30.64
C ALA A 451 8.92 -22.74 30.50
N ASN A 452 7.65 -23.11 30.26
CA ASN A 452 7.26 -24.51 30.06
C ASN A 452 7.94 -25.11 28.83
N ILE A 453 8.02 -24.35 27.73
CA ILE A 453 8.72 -24.81 26.53
C ILE A 453 10.23 -25.01 26.81
N MET A 454 10.87 -24.15 27.62
CA MET A 454 12.25 -24.39 28.03
C MET A 454 12.40 -25.69 28.83
N ASP A 455 11.46 -25.99 29.72
CA ASP A 455 11.46 -27.22 30.52
C ASP A 455 11.19 -28.49 29.69
N ASP A 456 10.18 -28.45 28.81
CA ASP A 456 9.82 -29.55 27.90
C ASP A 456 11.02 -30.01 27.06
N TYR A 457 11.89 -29.08 26.66
CA TYR A 457 13.07 -29.36 25.85
C TYR A 457 14.37 -29.47 26.67
N SER A 458 14.28 -29.44 28.01
CA SER A 458 15.41 -29.51 28.94
C SER A 458 16.49 -28.47 28.61
N ILE A 459 16.07 -27.21 28.52
CA ILE A 459 16.91 -26.07 28.19
C ILE A 459 17.09 -25.20 29.42
N ASP A 460 18.29 -25.22 29.98
CA ASP A 460 18.63 -24.45 31.17
C ASP A 460 18.86 -22.96 30.84
N VAL A 461 19.55 -22.70 29.72
CA VAL A 461 19.96 -21.37 29.27
C VAL A 461 19.64 -21.17 27.80
N VAL A 462 19.11 -20.00 27.45
CA VAL A 462 18.90 -19.55 26.07
C VAL A 462 19.87 -18.41 25.78
N ASP A 463 20.81 -18.61 24.86
CA ASP A 463 21.81 -17.59 24.50
C ASP A 463 21.18 -16.43 23.74
N PHE A 464 20.22 -16.73 22.86
CA PHE A 464 19.51 -15.70 22.11
C PHE A 464 18.04 -16.05 21.93
N MET A 465 17.16 -15.15 22.36
CA MET A 465 15.72 -15.25 22.13
C MET A 465 15.27 -14.14 21.18
N ASN A 466 14.84 -14.52 19.98
CA ASN A 466 14.20 -13.62 19.03
C ASN A 466 12.68 -13.76 19.12
N LEU A 467 12.02 -12.77 19.72
CA LEU A 467 10.59 -12.73 20.01
C LEU A 467 9.83 -11.78 19.08
N GLN A 468 8.93 -12.33 18.26
CA GLN A 468 8.08 -11.57 17.34
C GLN A 468 6.72 -12.26 17.15
N VAL A 469 5.72 -11.88 17.93
CA VAL A 469 4.42 -12.58 18.04
C VAL A 469 3.21 -11.67 17.81
N MET A 470 3.42 -10.54 17.14
CA MET A 470 2.38 -9.64 16.65
C MET A 470 1.46 -9.07 17.75
N GLY A 471 2.05 -8.46 18.77
CA GLY A 471 1.35 -7.75 19.83
C GLY A 471 1.26 -8.53 21.14
N ALA A 472 1.44 -9.86 21.09
CA ALA A 472 1.45 -10.74 22.25
C ALA A 472 2.82 -10.76 22.99
N GLU A 473 3.71 -9.81 22.70
CA GLU A 473 5.04 -9.75 23.30
C GLU A 473 4.98 -9.52 24.83
N ILE A 474 3.93 -8.84 25.31
CA ILE A 474 3.69 -8.60 26.74
C ILE A 474 3.42 -9.93 27.45
N GLU A 475 2.47 -10.70 26.95
CA GLU A 475 2.07 -11.99 27.53
C GLU A 475 3.18 -13.04 27.40
N ALA A 476 3.94 -13.02 26.30
CA ALA A 476 5.13 -13.84 26.15
C ALA A 476 6.18 -13.55 27.26
N LEU A 477 6.39 -12.28 27.61
CA LEU A 477 7.29 -11.90 28.70
C LEU A 477 6.74 -12.26 30.08
N GLU A 478 5.42 -12.14 30.29
CA GLU A 478 4.77 -12.60 31.53
C GLU A 478 4.98 -14.11 31.73
N GLY A 479 4.78 -14.92 30.68
CA GLY A 479 5.02 -16.36 30.71
C GLY A 479 6.49 -16.76 30.83
N LEU A 480 7.42 -15.82 30.61
CA LEU A 480 8.86 -16.03 30.78
C LEU A 480 9.36 -15.57 32.15
N ARG A 481 8.55 -14.89 32.96
CA ARG A 481 8.99 -14.16 34.17
C ARG A 481 9.96 -14.94 35.06
N ASP A 482 9.64 -16.18 35.40
CA ASP A 482 10.43 -17.00 36.33
C ASP A 482 11.72 -17.57 35.72
N ARG A 483 11.80 -17.59 34.38
CA ARG A 483 12.95 -18.05 33.60
C ARG A 483 13.64 -16.92 32.84
N LEU A 484 13.26 -15.66 33.07
CA LEU A 484 13.81 -14.52 32.33
C LEU A 484 15.33 -14.47 32.47
N ASN A 485 15.86 -14.66 33.67
CA ASN A 485 17.30 -14.66 33.94
C ASN A 485 18.04 -15.94 33.48
N SER A 486 17.33 -16.89 32.86
CA SER A 486 17.92 -18.00 32.09
C SER A 486 18.14 -17.64 30.61
N VAL A 487 17.67 -16.47 30.16
CA VAL A 487 17.88 -16.00 28.79
C VAL A 487 18.99 -14.96 28.80
N LYS A 488 20.04 -15.12 27.99
CA LYS A 488 21.15 -14.14 27.95
C LYS A 488 20.71 -12.84 27.30
N ILE A 489 20.26 -12.93 26.04
CA ILE A 489 19.82 -11.78 25.25
C ILE A 489 18.40 -12.01 24.72
N LEU A 490 17.55 -11.01 24.89
CA LEU A 490 16.25 -10.91 24.24
C LEU A 490 16.29 -9.85 23.14
N ARG A 491 15.82 -10.23 21.96
CA ARG A 491 15.40 -9.32 20.91
C ARG A 491 13.88 -9.38 20.78
N ILE A 492 13.20 -8.28 21.05
CA ILE A 492 11.73 -8.23 21.05
C ILE A 492 11.26 -7.18 20.04
N VAL A 493 10.38 -7.58 19.12
CA VAL A 493 9.84 -6.69 18.07
C VAL A 493 8.45 -6.20 18.48
N CYS A 494 8.36 -4.94 18.92
CA CYS A 494 7.15 -4.34 19.50
C CYS A 494 6.64 -3.11 18.71
N PRO A 495 6.16 -3.26 17.46
CA PRO A 495 5.75 -2.13 16.63
C PRO A 495 4.29 -1.70 16.86
N PHE A 496 3.57 -2.31 17.82
CA PHE A 496 2.13 -2.16 17.99
C PHE A 496 1.76 -1.34 19.22
N SER A 497 0.50 -0.91 19.27
CA SER A 497 -0.10 -0.23 20.43
C SER A 497 -1.31 -1.00 20.94
N ARG A 498 -1.49 -0.97 22.25
CA ARG A 498 -2.62 -1.52 22.99
C ARG A 498 -3.06 -0.52 24.04
N GLU A 499 -4.35 -0.19 24.04
CA GLU A 499 -4.97 0.69 25.05
C GLU A 499 -4.23 2.03 25.22
N GLY A 500 -3.89 2.68 24.11
CA GLY A 500 -3.18 3.96 24.05
C GLY A 500 -1.68 3.87 24.32
N ASN A 501 -1.16 2.70 24.70
CA ASN A 501 0.24 2.50 25.06
C ASN A 501 0.97 1.68 24.01
N ARG A 502 2.21 2.05 23.69
CA ARG A 502 3.02 1.22 22.80
C ARG A 502 3.49 -0.04 23.53
N THR A 503 3.34 -1.19 22.88
CA THR A 503 3.85 -2.48 23.37
C THR A 503 5.34 -2.41 23.72
N TYR A 504 6.12 -1.60 22.99
CA TYR A 504 7.52 -1.33 23.29
C TYR A 504 7.72 -0.74 24.69
N GLU A 505 6.94 0.27 25.09
CA GLU A 505 7.13 0.93 26.39
C GLU A 505 6.83 -0.04 27.54
N ILE A 506 5.77 -0.85 27.39
CA ILE A 506 5.36 -1.85 28.38
C ILE A 506 6.44 -2.93 28.51
N CYS A 507 6.88 -3.54 27.40
CA CYS A 507 7.91 -4.57 27.42
C CYS A 507 9.24 -4.03 27.99
N ARG A 508 9.62 -2.79 27.63
CA ARG A 508 10.81 -2.14 28.17
C ARG A 508 10.73 -1.96 29.67
N GLN A 509 9.58 -1.54 30.19
CA GLN A 509 9.37 -1.36 31.61
C GLN A 509 9.51 -2.70 32.35
N MET A 510 8.84 -3.75 31.89
CA MET A 510 8.92 -5.09 32.47
C MET A 510 10.37 -5.60 32.55
N LEU A 511 11.14 -5.41 31.47
CA LEU A 511 12.55 -5.84 31.42
C LEU A 511 13.43 -5.03 32.38
N THR A 512 13.25 -3.71 32.43
CA THR A 512 13.98 -2.80 33.33
C THR A 512 13.69 -3.11 34.80
N GLU A 513 12.42 -3.33 35.15
CA GLU A 513 11.99 -3.70 36.51
C GLU A 513 12.55 -5.06 36.95
N ALA A 514 12.73 -5.99 36.00
CA ALA A 514 13.41 -7.27 36.24
C ALA A 514 14.95 -7.16 36.35
N GLY A 515 15.51 -5.95 36.18
CA GLY A 515 16.96 -5.69 36.24
C GLY A 515 17.72 -6.03 34.96
N SER A 516 17.02 -6.17 33.83
CA SER A 516 17.65 -6.29 32.51
C SER A 516 18.16 -4.93 32.03
N LEU A 517 19.22 -4.94 31.24
CA LEU A 517 19.83 -3.73 30.68
C LEU A 517 19.61 -3.68 29.18
N LEU A 518 19.21 -2.51 28.66
CA LEU A 518 19.02 -2.31 27.23
C LEU A 518 20.36 -2.14 26.51
N LEU A 519 20.49 -2.74 25.34
CA LEU A 519 21.65 -2.59 24.46
C LEU A 519 21.46 -1.41 23.50
N LYS A 520 22.58 -0.83 23.05
CA LYS A 520 22.65 0.33 22.12
C LYS A 520 21.90 0.14 20.81
N GLN A 521 21.68 -1.09 20.38
CA GLN A 521 21.01 -1.44 19.13
C GLN A 521 19.48 -1.36 19.24
N SER A 522 18.93 -1.13 20.44
CA SER A 522 17.50 -0.89 20.62
C SER A 522 17.05 0.36 19.86
N ASN A 523 15.83 0.34 19.33
CA ASN A 523 15.21 1.47 18.63
C ASN A 523 13.72 1.56 18.99
N GLU A 524 12.98 2.48 18.36
CA GLU A 524 11.58 2.72 18.71
C GLU A 524 10.66 1.50 18.59
N ASN A 525 11.02 0.44 17.85
CA ASN A 525 10.15 -0.72 17.62
C ASN A 525 10.81 -2.05 18.00
N VAL A 526 12.08 -2.04 18.41
CA VAL A 526 12.83 -3.26 18.72
C VAL A 526 13.64 -3.04 19.99
N ILE A 527 13.43 -3.91 20.98
CA ILE A 527 14.21 -3.95 22.21
C ILE A 527 15.29 -5.00 22.05
N TYR A 528 16.53 -4.64 22.35
CA TYR A 528 17.58 -5.57 22.66
C TYR A 528 17.91 -5.43 24.14
N ALA A 529 17.78 -6.50 24.92
CA ALA A 529 18.06 -6.49 26.35
C ALA A 529 18.95 -7.67 26.74
N VAL A 530 19.94 -7.40 27.58
CA VAL A 530 20.68 -8.44 28.30
C VAL A 530 20.06 -8.59 29.68
N THR A 531 19.80 -9.82 30.10
CA THR A 531 19.17 -10.06 31.40
C THR A 531 20.19 -9.95 32.53
N ARG A 532 19.68 -9.77 33.75
CA ARG A 532 20.48 -9.40 34.93
C ARG A 532 21.70 -10.30 35.13
N ASN A 533 21.53 -11.61 34.99
CA ASN A 533 22.58 -12.61 35.24
C ASN A 533 23.76 -12.49 34.25
N PHE A 534 23.51 -12.00 33.04
CA PHE A 534 24.51 -11.94 31.96
C PHE A 534 24.99 -10.52 31.65
N SER A 535 24.44 -9.50 32.32
CA SER A 535 24.77 -8.09 32.12
C SER A 535 26.28 -7.77 32.17
N HIS A 536 27.03 -8.52 32.99
CA HIS A 536 28.47 -8.34 33.16
C HIS A 536 29.29 -8.70 31.90
N GLU A 537 28.77 -9.57 31.03
CA GLU A 537 29.42 -10.02 29.78
C GLU A 537 29.32 -8.95 28.67
N PHE A 538 28.39 -7.99 28.79
CA PHE A 538 28.02 -7.06 27.71
C PHE A 538 28.29 -5.58 28.03
N LYS A 539 29.17 -5.27 29.00
CA LYS A 539 29.41 -3.89 29.48
C LYS A 539 29.71 -2.86 28.39
N ALA A 540 30.37 -3.23 27.30
CA ALA A 540 30.71 -2.32 26.19
C ALA A 540 29.49 -1.96 25.30
N ASP A 541 28.45 -2.80 25.32
CA ASP A 541 27.28 -2.73 24.44
C ASP A 541 26.05 -2.07 25.09
N LEU A 542 26.13 -1.71 26.37
CA LEU A 542 25.05 -1.10 27.16
C LEU A 542 24.87 0.39 26.85
N LEU A 543 23.61 0.87 26.82
CA LEU A 543 23.22 2.26 26.58
C LEU A 543 23.73 3.26 27.63
#